data_AF-A0A8S4QXQ9-F1
#
_entry.id   AF-A0A8S4QXQ9-F1
#
_cell.length_a   1.000
_cell.length_b   1.000
_cell.length_c   1.000
_cell.angle_alpha   90.00
_cell.angle_beta   90.00
_cell.angle_gamma   90.00
#
_symmetry.space_group_name_H-M   'P 1'
#
loop_
_entity.id
_entity.type
_entity.pdbx_description
1 polymer ?
#
loop_
_entity_poly.entity_id
_entity_poly.type
_entity_poly.pdbx_seq_one_letter_code
_entity_poly.pdbx_strand_id
1 'polypeptide(L)'
;MDGCTVGQIDETLRVSHRANALRTPSAFDHRMSFSAHIRKARNKAAYVMGRLYPMICRKSKLSLRHKVTLYKTCIRPIMTYASVVFAHRPHSSYRSFQVLQNKFMRMTTDSPWFMRNVDLHRDLDLPTIAQYMKSLSKTYFENAVRHPKPLVVEASTYTPVPDVEPKRRRPKHVLDDPDDKITTDNVSQQHTHTQHSQRLRRRRRGPRFLTSSGRGSLPRSRGRSD
;
A
#
# COMPACT_ATOMS: atom_id res chain seq x y z
N MET A 1 48.03 -34.32 -32.60
CA MET A 1 47.41 -35.51 -33.24
C MET A 1 46.59 -36.24 -32.19
N ASP A 2 45.60 -35.61 -31.59
CA ASP A 2 44.33 -35.04 -32.12
C ASP A 2 43.28 -36.14 -32.23
N GLY A 3 42.28 -36.09 -31.33
CA GLY A 3 41.15 -37.00 -31.38
C GLY A 3 40.35 -37.13 -30.08
N CYS A 4 40.11 -36.04 -29.36
CA CYS A 4 39.06 -35.98 -28.33
C CYS A 4 38.07 -34.88 -28.73
N THR A 5 36.79 -35.04 -28.38
CA THR A 5 35.62 -34.24 -28.81
C THR A 5 35.09 -34.69 -30.17
N VAL A 6 33.89 -35.28 -30.27
CA VAL A 6 32.62 -34.53 -30.46
C VAL A 6 31.42 -35.16 -29.70
N GLY A 7 31.52 -36.40 -29.19
CA GLY A 7 30.34 -37.16 -28.73
C GLY A 7 29.76 -36.84 -27.33
N GLN A 8 30.52 -36.20 -26.43
CA GLN A 8 30.08 -36.02 -25.03
C GLN A 8 29.45 -34.66 -24.74
N ILE A 9 29.56 -33.68 -25.63
CA ILE A 9 29.02 -32.33 -25.41
C ILE A 9 27.52 -32.30 -25.74
N ASP A 10 27.08 -33.05 -26.76
CA ASP A 10 25.69 -33.05 -27.24
C ASP A 10 24.71 -33.73 -26.25
N GLU A 11 25.17 -34.75 -25.51
CA GLU A 11 24.36 -35.43 -24.48
C GLU A 11 24.08 -34.49 -23.29
N THR A 12 25.07 -33.68 -22.89
CA THR A 12 24.91 -32.73 -21.78
C THR A 12 23.98 -31.56 -22.12
N LEU A 13 23.90 -31.18 -23.40
CA LEU A 13 22.94 -30.19 -23.89
C LEU A 13 21.52 -30.76 -23.98
N ARG A 14 21.35 -32.03 -24.39
CA ARG A 14 20.03 -32.71 -24.40
C ARG A 14 19.45 -32.94 -23.01
N VAL A 15 20.29 -33.23 -22.01
CA VAL A 15 19.85 -33.35 -20.60
C VAL A 15 19.49 -31.97 -20.02
N SER A 16 20.22 -30.91 -20.40
CA SER A 16 19.94 -29.53 -19.97
C SER A 16 18.63 -28.96 -20.56
N HIS A 17 18.30 -29.29 -21.81
CA HIS A 17 17.02 -28.89 -22.42
C HIS A 17 15.82 -29.66 -21.86
N ARG A 18 16.00 -30.87 -21.31
CA ARG A 18 14.94 -31.61 -20.60
C ARG A 18 14.77 -31.15 -19.13
N ALA A 19 15.84 -30.72 -18.47
CA ALA A 19 15.78 -30.20 -17.10
C ALA A 19 15.05 -28.84 -16.99
N ASN A 20 14.97 -28.07 -18.09
CA ASN A 20 14.21 -26.82 -18.13
C ASN A 20 12.74 -26.98 -18.54
N ALA A 21 12.32 -28.18 -18.96
CA ALA A 21 10.94 -28.45 -19.40
C ALA A 21 9.93 -28.63 -18.25
N LEU A 22 10.36 -28.66 -16.99
CA LEU A 22 9.48 -28.66 -15.82
C LEU A 22 9.40 -27.31 -15.11
N ARG A 23 9.73 -26.21 -15.79
CA ARG A 23 9.47 -24.86 -15.30
C ARG A 23 8.00 -24.48 -15.52
N THR A 24 7.13 -25.23 -14.85
CA THR A 24 5.70 -25.04 -14.60
C THR A 24 5.02 -24.00 -15.50
N PRO A 25 4.24 -24.44 -16.53
CA PRO A 25 3.13 -23.60 -16.96
C PRO A 25 2.31 -23.29 -15.71
N SER A 26 1.78 -22.09 -15.60
CA SER A 26 0.83 -21.70 -14.56
C SER A 26 -0.37 -22.65 -14.61
N ALA A 27 -0.24 -23.83 -14.00
CA ALA A 27 -1.29 -24.78 -13.81
C ALA A 27 -2.26 -24.08 -12.86
N PHE A 28 -3.30 -23.54 -13.46
CA PHE A 28 -4.45 -23.05 -12.73
C PHE A 28 -4.95 -24.24 -11.91
N ASP A 29 -4.70 -24.20 -10.61
CA ASP A 29 -5.22 -25.19 -9.68
C ASP A 29 -6.73 -25.34 -9.94
N HIS A 30 -7.27 -26.56 -9.88
CA HIS A 30 -8.71 -26.82 -10.02
C HIS A 30 -9.54 -25.97 -9.04
N ARG A 31 -8.94 -25.55 -7.91
CA ARG A 31 -9.55 -24.64 -6.93
C ARG A 31 -9.29 -23.16 -7.22
N MET A 32 -8.72 -22.84 -8.37
CA MET A 32 -8.37 -21.50 -8.85
C MET A 32 -7.51 -20.77 -7.80
N SER A 33 -6.73 -21.53 -7.03
CA SER A 33 -6.00 -21.03 -5.88
C SER A 33 -4.74 -20.31 -6.40
N PHE A 34 -4.79 -18.98 -6.44
CA PHE A 34 -3.65 -18.14 -6.84
C PHE A 34 -2.46 -18.24 -5.85
N SER A 35 -2.47 -19.19 -4.91
CA SER A 35 -1.49 -19.37 -3.84
C SER A 35 -0.07 -19.63 -4.38
N ALA A 36 0.07 -20.52 -5.37
CA ALA A 36 1.34 -20.80 -6.03
C ALA A 36 1.85 -19.57 -6.78
N HIS A 37 0.95 -18.87 -7.47
CA HIS A 37 1.25 -17.63 -8.17
C HIS A 37 1.73 -16.53 -7.21
N ILE A 38 0.97 -16.26 -6.14
CA ILE A 38 1.29 -15.27 -5.09
C ILE A 38 2.66 -15.59 -4.47
N ARG A 39 2.93 -16.86 -4.15
CA ARG A 39 4.23 -17.29 -3.61
C ARG A 39 5.37 -17.02 -4.59
N LYS A 40 5.17 -17.30 -5.88
CA LYS A 40 6.16 -17.01 -6.94
C LYS A 40 6.39 -15.51 -7.08
N ALA A 41 5.33 -14.70 -7.11
CA ALA A 41 5.41 -13.24 -7.15
C ALA A 41 6.14 -12.67 -5.93
N ARG A 42 5.83 -13.19 -4.73
CA ARG A 42 6.49 -12.81 -3.47
C ARG A 42 7.98 -13.15 -3.50
N ASN A 43 8.34 -14.34 -3.94
CA ASN A 43 9.75 -14.74 -4.03
C ASN A 43 10.51 -13.91 -5.07
N LYS A 44 9.88 -13.57 -6.20
CA LYS A 44 10.47 -12.67 -7.19
C LYS A 44 10.66 -11.26 -6.65
N ALA A 45 9.66 -10.72 -5.93
CA ALA A 45 9.76 -9.41 -5.29
C ALA A 45 10.86 -9.39 -4.22
N ALA A 46 10.96 -10.44 -3.40
CA ALA A 46 12.02 -10.58 -2.40
C ALA A 46 13.41 -10.69 -3.04
N TYR A 47 13.54 -11.40 -4.16
CA TYR A 47 14.78 -11.48 -4.93
C TYR A 47 15.21 -10.10 -5.46
N VAL A 48 14.29 -9.35 -6.08
CA VAL A 48 14.56 -7.99 -6.56
C VAL A 48 14.92 -7.07 -5.41
N MET A 49 14.20 -7.15 -4.29
CA MET A 49 14.52 -6.39 -3.08
C MET A 49 15.91 -6.71 -2.54
N GLY A 50 16.34 -7.98 -2.60
CA GLY A 50 17.70 -8.40 -2.23
C GLY A 50 18.78 -7.84 -3.17
N ARG A 51 18.49 -7.72 -4.48
CA ARG A 51 19.40 -7.09 -5.46
C ARG A 51 19.50 -5.58 -5.28
N LEU A 52 18.39 -4.93 -4.91
CA LEU A 52 18.33 -3.51 -4.60
C LEU A 52 18.82 -3.19 -3.18
N TYR A 53 19.19 -4.20 -2.39
CA TYR A 53 19.61 -4.06 -1.00
C TYR A 53 20.68 -2.98 -0.81
N PRO A 54 21.77 -2.90 -1.61
CA PRO A 54 22.81 -1.86 -1.43
C PRO A 54 22.27 -0.43 -1.52
N MET A 55 21.22 -0.20 -2.31
CA MET A 55 20.61 1.12 -2.48
C MET A 55 19.53 1.42 -1.44
N ILE A 56 18.83 0.39 -0.96
CA ILE A 56 17.74 0.50 0.01
C ILE A 56 18.27 0.57 1.45
N CYS A 57 19.43 -0.05 1.72
CA CYS A 57 20.05 -0.11 3.04
C CYS A 57 20.15 1.24 3.76
N ARG A 58 20.17 1.19 5.10
CA ARG A 58 20.47 2.35 5.96
C ARG A 58 21.76 3.07 5.54
N LYS A 59 22.81 2.32 5.20
CA LYS A 59 24.12 2.86 4.80
C LYS A 59 24.13 3.58 3.44
N SER A 60 23.06 3.45 2.65
CA SER A 60 22.94 4.14 1.37
C SER A 60 22.72 5.64 1.58
N LYS A 61 23.51 6.48 0.88
CA LYS A 61 23.41 7.95 0.86
C LYS A 61 22.13 8.47 0.18
N LEU A 62 21.31 7.59 -0.38
CA LEU A 62 20.06 7.94 -1.05
C LEU A 62 19.05 8.52 -0.03
N SER A 63 18.35 9.60 -0.39
CA SER A 63 17.29 10.13 0.47
C SER A 63 16.13 9.12 0.62
N LEU A 64 15.38 9.21 1.73
CA LEU A 64 14.22 8.36 1.99
C LEU A 64 13.19 8.33 0.86
N ARG A 65 12.89 9.50 0.27
CA ARG A 65 11.92 9.63 -0.84
C ARG A 65 12.31 8.79 -2.05
N HIS A 66 13.57 8.88 -2.48
CA HIS A 66 14.09 8.09 -3.59
C HIS A 66 14.05 6.58 -3.30
N LYS A 67 14.30 6.15 -2.04
CA LYS A 67 14.20 4.72 -1.66
C LYS A 67 12.77 4.24 -1.79
N VAL A 68 11.81 5.04 -1.31
CA VAL A 68 10.38 4.76 -1.47
C VAL A 68 10.00 4.71 -2.95
N THR A 69 10.49 5.64 -3.78
CA THR A 69 10.25 5.61 -5.23
C THR A 69 10.72 4.30 -5.86
N LEU A 70 11.93 3.80 -5.52
CA LEU A 70 12.41 2.51 -6.01
C LEU A 70 11.48 1.35 -5.65
N TYR A 71 10.89 1.38 -4.45
CA TYR A 71 9.89 0.38 -4.07
C TYR A 71 8.62 0.50 -4.91
N LYS A 72 8.10 1.73 -5.11
CA LYS A 72 6.89 1.98 -5.89
C LYS A 72 7.06 1.54 -7.35
N THR A 73 8.25 1.70 -7.93
CA THR A 73 8.53 1.41 -9.35
C THR A 73 8.98 -0.03 -9.62
N CYS A 74 9.84 -0.61 -8.77
CA CYS A 74 10.42 -1.92 -9.06
C CYS A 74 9.74 -3.07 -8.31
N ILE A 75 9.41 -2.88 -7.03
CA ILE A 75 8.98 -3.99 -6.16
C ILE A 75 7.46 -4.10 -6.16
N ARG A 76 6.76 -2.98 -6.03
CA ARG A 76 5.29 -2.95 -5.97
C ARG A 76 4.63 -3.58 -7.20
N PRO A 77 5.02 -3.26 -8.45
CA PRO A 77 4.36 -3.84 -9.62
C PRO A 77 4.47 -5.37 -9.67
N ILE A 78 5.59 -5.94 -9.22
CA ILE A 78 5.78 -7.40 -9.17
C ILE A 78 4.72 -8.08 -8.28
N MET A 79 4.34 -7.44 -7.18
CA MET A 79 3.32 -7.97 -6.26
C MET A 79 1.90 -7.65 -6.72
N THR A 80 1.69 -6.51 -7.38
CA THR A 80 0.34 -5.96 -7.62
C THR A 80 -0.14 -6.08 -9.06
N TYR A 81 0.65 -6.61 -9.99
CA TYR A 81 0.26 -6.66 -11.41
C TYR A 81 -1.03 -7.47 -11.64
N ALA A 82 -1.21 -8.59 -10.94
CA ALA A 82 -2.40 -9.43 -11.03
C ALA A 82 -3.41 -9.15 -9.91
N SER A 83 -3.27 -8.03 -9.20
CA SER A 83 -4.10 -7.69 -8.02
C SER A 83 -5.59 -7.78 -8.29
N VAL A 84 -6.10 -7.17 -9.37
CA VAL A 84 -7.53 -7.20 -9.72
C VAL A 84 -8.08 -8.64 -9.82
N VAL A 85 -7.24 -9.59 -10.26
CA VAL A 85 -7.63 -10.98 -10.43
C VAL A 85 -7.79 -11.69 -9.09
N PHE A 86 -6.87 -11.49 -8.15
CA PHE A 86 -6.87 -12.21 -6.88
C PHE A 86 -7.29 -11.38 -5.65
N ALA A 87 -7.61 -10.09 -5.81
CA ALA A 87 -7.95 -9.20 -4.70
C ALA A 87 -9.17 -9.70 -3.92
N HIS A 88 -10.11 -10.39 -4.57
CA HIS A 88 -11.32 -10.97 -3.94
C HIS A 88 -11.01 -12.11 -2.96
N ARG A 89 -9.76 -12.55 -2.88
CA ARG A 89 -9.33 -13.55 -1.92
C ARG A 89 -9.25 -12.94 -0.51
N PRO A 90 -9.39 -13.76 0.54
CA PRO A 90 -9.26 -13.27 1.91
C PRO A 90 -7.87 -12.70 2.16
N HIS A 91 -7.81 -11.71 3.04
CA HIS A 91 -6.60 -10.98 3.50
C HIS A 91 -5.41 -11.89 3.88
N SER A 92 -5.68 -13.10 4.35
CA SER A 92 -4.64 -14.11 4.66
C SER A 92 -3.75 -14.45 3.47
N SER A 93 -4.28 -14.40 2.25
CA SER A 93 -3.59 -14.83 1.02
C SER A 93 -2.43 -13.90 0.65
N TYR A 94 -2.62 -12.59 0.81
CA TYR A 94 -1.61 -11.55 0.51
C TYR A 94 -0.95 -10.96 1.76
N ARG A 95 -1.17 -11.54 2.94
CA ARG A 95 -0.40 -11.22 4.17
C ARG A 95 1.12 -11.33 3.96
N SER A 96 1.54 -12.24 3.08
CA SER A 96 2.95 -12.40 2.70
C SER A 96 3.53 -11.18 1.97
N PHE A 97 2.73 -10.46 1.18
CA PHE A 97 3.12 -9.20 0.54
C PHE A 97 3.22 -8.07 1.57
N GLN A 98 2.29 -8.01 2.52
CA GLN A 98 2.34 -7.03 3.60
C GLN A 98 3.59 -7.22 4.47
N VAL A 99 3.98 -8.47 4.76
CA VAL A 99 5.24 -8.76 5.48
C VAL A 99 6.45 -8.26 4.70
N LEU A 100 6.46 -8.43 3.37
CA LEU A 100 7.54 -7.93 2.52
C LEU A 100 7.60 -6.40 2.51
N GLN A 101 6.44 -5.72 2.44
CA GLN A 101 6.35 -4.27 2.55
C GLN A 101 6.84 -3.77 3.91
N ASN A 102 6.39 -4.40 5.01
CA ASN A 102 6.82 -4.05 6.36
C ASN A 102 8.34 -4.20 6.53
N LYS A 103 8.92 -5.27 5.95
CA LYS A 103 10.37 -5.47 5.93
C LYS A 103 11.06 -4.34 5.16
N PHE A 104 10.56 -3.97 3.99
CA PHE A 104 11.10 -2.86 3.20
C PHE A 104 11.09 -1.54 3.99
N MET A 105 9.97 -1.18 4.61
CA MET A 105 9.85 0.06 5.37
C MET A 105 10.88 0.12 6.49
N ARG A 106 10.97 -0.94 7.32
CA ARG A 106 11.94 -1.01 8.42
C ARG A 106 13.39 -0.96 7.96
N MET A 107 13.73 -1.65 6.87
CA MET A 107 15.09 -1.59 6.30
C MET A 107 15.47 -0.19 5.82
N THR A 108 14.49 0.58 5.35
CA THR A 108 14.70 1.89 4.76
C THR A 108 14.84 2.98 5.83
N THR A 109 14.00 2.93 6.86
CA THR A 109 13.96 3.91 7.97
C THR A 109 14.87 3.53 9.14
N ASP A 110 15.43 2.32 9.13
CA ASP A 110 16.16 1.74 10.25
C ASP A 110 15.36 1.75 11.57
N SER A 111 14.06 1.50 11.45
CA SER A 111 13.14 1.64 12.58
C SER A 111 13.26 0.46 13.56
N PRO A 112 13.39 0.75 14.87
CA PRO A 112 13.38 -0.27 15.91
C PRO A 112 12.10 -1.12 15.91
N TRP A 113 12.17 -2.33 16.45
CA TRP A 113 11.05 -3.29 16.49
C TRP A 113 9.79 -2.74 17.15
N PHE A 114 9.93 -1.87 18.17
CA PHE A 114 8.82 -1.28 18.92
C PHE A 114 8.06 -0.19 18.16
N MET A 115 8.63 0.37 17.09
CA MET A 115 7.91 1.34 16.25
C MET A 115 6.76 0.62 15.54
N ARG A 116 5.54 1.15 15.65
CA ARG A 116 4.34 0.50 15.10
C ARG A 116 4.35 0.62 13.57
N ASN A 117 3.88 -0.44 12.89
CA ASN A 117 3.84 -0.43 11.42
C ASN A 117 2.89 0.65 10.88
N VAL A 118 1.85 1.01 11.64
CA VAL A 118 0.90 2.10 11.36
C VAL A 118 1.64 3.43 11.19
N ASP A 119 2.53 3.75 12.15
CA ASP A 119 3.33 4.98 12.12
C ASP A 119 4.28 4.99 10.89
N LEU A 120 4.91 3.85 10.56
CA LEU A 120 5.77 3.73 9.36
C LEU A 120 5.02 3.96 8.05
N HIS A 121 3.79 3.46 7.95
CA HIS A 121 2.96 3.65 6.77
C HIS A 121 2.60 5.12 6.58
N ARG A 122 2.31 5.82 7.67
CA ARG A 122 2.03 7.26 7.69
C ARG A 122 3.26 8.08 7.31
N ASP A 123 4.42 7.79 7.90
CA ASP A 123 5.65 8.56 7.68
C ASP A 123 6.19 8.41 6.25
N LEU A 124 6.03 7.24 5.65
CA LEU A 124 6.48 6.94 4.29
C LEU A 124 5.44 7.23 3.21
N ASP A 125 4.23 7.62 3.60
CA ASP A 125 3.06 7.79 2.70
C ASP A 125 2.89 6.57 1.78
N LEU A 126 2.85 5.39 2.41
CA LEU A 126 2.71 4.11 1.75
C LEU A 126 1.39 3.46 2.18
N PRO A 127 0.42 3.29 1.26
CA PRO A 127 -0.78 2.52 1.58
C PRO A 127 -0.42 1.05 1.85
N THR A 128 -1.24 0.36 2.63
CA THR A 128 -1.12 -1.09 2.80
C THR A 128 -1.35 -1.80 1.47
N ILE A 129 -0.86 -3.03 1.35
CA ILE A 129 -1.08 -3.81 0.12
C ILE A 129 -2.56 -4.01 -0.14
N ALA A 130 -3.39 -4.32 0.87
CA ALA A 130 -4.82 -4.53 0.63
C ALA A 130 -5.53 -3.23 0.22
N GLN A 131 -5.20 -2.10 0.85
CA GLN A 131 -5.77 -0.80 0.48
C GLN A 131 -5.40 -0.43 -0.97
N TYR A 132 -4.15 -0.67 -1.37
CA TYR A 132 -3.71 -0.44 -2.74
C TYR A 132 -4.37 -1.40 -3.74
N MET A 133 -4.59 -2.66 -3.38
CA MET A 133 -5.32 -3.61 -4.23
C MET A 133 -6.80 -3.22 -4.37
N LYS A 134 -7.42 -2.73 -3.31
CA LYS A 134 -8.79 -2.23 -3.33
C LYS A 134 -8.93 -1.00 -4.23
N SER A 135 -7.99 -0.05 -4.18
CA SER A 135 -7.99 1.11 -5.08
C SER A 135 -7.73 0.73 -6.55
N LEU A 136 -6.84 -0.22 -6.81
CA LEU A 136 -6.64 -0.77 -8.15
C LEU A 136 -7.90 -1.45 -8.69
N SER A 137 -8.57 -2.26 -7.88
CA SER A 137 -9.84 -2.89 -8.27
C SER A 137 -10.93 -1.84 -8.55
N LYS A 138 -11.06 -0.82 -7.70
CA LYS A 138 -12.02 0.27 -7.89
C LYS A 138 -11.79 0.98 -9.23
N THR A 139 -10.56 1.43 -9.48
CA THR A 139 -10.20 2.11 -10.74
C THR A 139 -10.39 1.21 -11.97
N TYR A 140 -10.09 -0.09 -11.86
CA TYR A 140 -10.34 -1.05 -12.93
C TYR A 140 -11.83 -1.14 -13.30
N PHE A 141 -12.71 -1.29 -12.30
CA PHE A 141 -14.16 -1.38 -12.56
C PHE A 141 -14.75 -0.06 -13.05
N GLU A 142 -14.32 1.08 -12.53
CA GLU A 142 -14.74 2.40 -13.02
C GLU A 142 -14.35 2.61 -14.49
N ASN A 143 -13.16 2.17 -14.88
CA ASN A 143 -12.70 2.22 -16.28
C ASN A 143 -13.45 1.23 -17.17
N ALA A 144 -13.79 0.04 -16.65
CA ALA A 144 -14.53 -0.98 -17.40
C ALA A 144 -15.93 -0.50 -17.81
N VAL A 145 -16.61 0.28 -16.96
CA VAL A 145 -17.93 0.87 -17.26
C VAL A 145 -17.85 1.91 -18.39
N ARG A 146 -16.70 2.59 -18.53
CA ARG A 146 -16.47 3.61 -19.57
C ARG A 146 -15.94 3.03 -20.89
N HIS A 147 -15.76 1.71 -20.97
CA HIS A 147 -15.12 1.10 -22.12
C HIS A 147 -16.06 1.13 -23.35
N PRO A 148 -15.56 1.42 -24.57
CA PRO A 148 -16.39 1.48 -25.78
C PRO A 148 -17.02 0.14 -26.20
N LYS A 149 -16.67 -0.97 -25.53
CA LYS A 149 -17.14 -2.31 -25.91
C LYS A 149 -18.26 -2.74 -24.97
N PRO A 150 -19.48 -3.02 -25.46
CA PRO A 150 -20.64 -3.30 -24.61
C PRO A 150 -20.45 -4.56 -23.76
N LEU A 151 -19.80 -5.61 -24.31
CA LEU A 151 -19.52 -6.85 -23.57
C LEU A 151 -18.66 -6.64 -22.32
N VAL A 152 -17.74 -5.66 -22.35
CA VAL A 152 -16.90 -5.32 -21.18
C VAL A 152 -17.73 -4.60 -20.12
N VAL A 153 -18.60 -3.69 -20.56
CA VAL A 153 -19.51 -2.95 -19.68
C VAL A 153 -20.45 -3.94 -19.00
N GLU A 154 -21.08 -4.85 -19.75
CA GLU A 154 -21.96 -5.90 -19.23
C GLU A 154 -21.24 -6.78 -18.19
N ALA A 155 -20.04 -7.27 -18.51
CA ALA A 155 -19.23 -8.08 -17.60
C ALA A 155 -18.81 -7.33 -16.32
N SER A 156 -18.76 -6.00 -16.34
CA SER A 156 -18.40 -5.16 -15.20
C SER A 156 -19.59 -4.73 -14.33
N THR A 157 -20.80 -4.70 -14.90
CA THR A 157 -22.00 -4.09 -14.30
C THR A 157 -22.71 -5.02 -13.30
N TYR A 158 -22.27 -6.27 -13.13
CA TYR A 158 -22.88 -7.17 -12.13
C TYR A 158 -22.78 -6.61 -10.70
N THR A 159 -23.83 -6.80 -9.91
CA THR A 159 -23.87 -6.49 -8.48
C THR A 159 -23.57 -7.76 -7.68
N PRO A 160 -22.49 -7.81 -6.88
CA PRO A 160 -22.29 -8.92 -5.96
C PRO A 160 -23.37 -8.86 -4.88
N VAL A 161 -24.26 -9.85 -4.84
CA VAL A 161 -25.27 -9.95 -3.76
C VAL A 161 -24.61 -10.63 -2.56
N PRO A 162 -24.52 -9.96 -1.40
CA PRO A 162 -23.76 -10.48 -0.25
C PRO A 162 -24.39 -11.69 0.42
N ASP A 163 -25.70 -11.91 0.25
CA ASP A 163 -26.50 -12.87 1.04
C ASP A 163 -27.00 -14.08 0.23
N VAL A 164 -26.72 -14.13 -1.06
CA VAL A 164 -27.09 -15.25 -1.96
C VAL A 164 -25.84 -16.05 -2.29
N GLU A 165 -25.23 -16.64 -1.25
CA GLU A 165 -24.14 -17.63 -1.26
C GLU A 165 -23.65 -18.09 -2.65
N PRO A 166 -22.75 -17.34 -3.33
CA PRO A 166 -21.85 -18.02 -4.24
C PRO A 166 -20.75 -18.58 -3.34
N LYS A 167 -20.66 -19.91 -3.22
CA LYS A 167 -19.51 -20.64 -2.64
C LYS A 167 -18.13 -20.20 -3.19
N ARG A 168 -18.09 -19.26 -4.15
CA ARG A 168 -16.93 -18.67 -4.81
C ARG A 168 -17.07 -17.15 -4.88
N ARG A 169 -16.21 -16.44 -4.14
CA ARG A 169 -16.08 -14.97 -4.21
C ARG A 169 -15.69 -14.53 -5.62
N ARG A 170 -16.26 -13.41 -6.09
CA ARG A 170 -15.93 -12.79 -7.40
C ARG A 170 -15.08 -11.54 -7.24
N PRO A 171 -14.31 -11.11 -8.27
CA PRO A 171 -13.43 -9.94 -8.24
C PRO A 171 -14.02 -8.65 -7.62
N LYS A 172 -15.32 -8.35 -7.82
CA LYS A 172 -15.95 -7.10 -7.33
C LYS A 172 -16.27 -7.09 -5.82
N HIS A 173 -16.27 -8.26 -5.16
CA HIS A 173 -16.50 -8.36 -3.70
C HIS A 173 -15.43 -7.66 -2.84
N VAL A 174 -14.28 -7.31 -3.44
CA VAL A 174 -13.21 -6.55 -2.79
C VAL A 174 -13.66 -5.16 -2.35
N LEU A 175 -14.63 -4.59 -3.07
CA LEU A 175 -15.09 -3.23 -2.80
C LEU A 175 -15.88 -3.18 -1.48
N ASP A 176 -16.58 -4.28 -1.16
CA ASP A 176 -17.39 -4.42 0.05
C ASP A 176 -16.58 -4.95 1.24
N ASP A 177 -15.35 -5.43 1.01
CA ASP A 177 -14.48 -5.96 2.06
C ASP A 177 -14.10 -4.87 3.08
N PRO A 178 -14.11 -5.18 4.39
CA PRO A 178 -13.61 -4.27 5.40
C PRO A 178 -12.11 -4.05 5.21
N ASP A 179 -11.67 -2.82 5.53
CA ASP A 179 -10.26 -2.45 5.42
C ASP A 179 -9.39 -3.18 6.45
N ASP A 180 -8.08 -3.30 6.16
CA ASP A 180 -7.12 -3.93 7.07
C ASP A 180 -7.06 -3.25 8.44
N LYS A 181 -6.72 -4.00 9.49
CA LYS A 181 -6.46 -3.45 10.84
C LYS A 181 -5.48 -2.26 10.83
N ILE A 182 -4.41 -2.36 10.04
CA ILE A 182 -3.42 -1.27 9.91
C ILE A 182 -4.05 -0.01 9.32
N THR A 183 -4.96 -0.17 8.36
CA THR A 183 -5.67 0.92 7.70
C THR A 183 -6.72 1.53 8.63
N THR A 184 -7.49 0.72 9.35
CA THR A 184 -8.46 1.20 10.35
C THR A 184 -7.78 1.93 11.51
N ASP A 185 -6.62 1.43 11.95
CA ASP A 185 -5.83 2.06 13.02
C ASP A 185 -5.23 3.40 12.58
N ASN A 186 -4.80 3.52 11.31
CA ASN A 186 -4.34 4.77 10.72
C ASN A 186 -5.44 5.86 10.77
N VAL A 187 -6.67 5.52 10.36
CA VAL A 187 -7.82 6.45 10.40
C VAL A 187 -8.16 6.86 11.84
N SER A 188 -8.18 5.89 12.76
CA SER A 188 -8.48 6.14 14.17
C SER A 188 -7.47 7.08 14.84
N GLN A 189 -6.18 6.94 14.55
CA GLN A 189 -5.14 7.81 15.11
C GLN A 189 -5.15 9.23 14.51
N GLN A 190 -5.56 9.39 13.25
CA GLN A 190 -5.76 10.73 12.67
C GLN A 190 -6.92 11.46 13.35
N HIS A 191 -7.99 10.76 13.70
CA HIS A 191 -9.12 11.33 14.43
C HIS A 191 -8.71 11.78 15.84
N THR A 192 -7.92 11.00 16.58
CA THR A 192 -7.47 11.39 17.93
C THR A 192 -6.52 12.60 17.92
N HIS A 193 -5.59 12.69 16.95
CA HIS A 193 -4.71 13.85 16.82
C HIS A 193 -5.47 15.12 16.42
N THR A 194 -6.45 14.99 15.52
CA THR A 194 -7.33 16.09 15.10
C THR A 194 -8.20 16.56 16.27
N GLN A 195 -8.75 15.65 17.07
CA GLN A 195 -9.52 16.01 18.26
C GLN A 195 -8.65 16.61 19.37
N HIS A 196 -7.43 16.12 19.60
CA HIS A 196 -6.52 16.68 20.60
C HIS A 196 -6.07 18.11 20.26
N SER A 197 -5.74 18.37 19.00
CA SER A 197 -5.40 19.71 18.50
C SER A 197 -6.60 20.68 18.53
N GLN A 198 -7.83 20.20 18.29
CA GLN A 198 -9.05 20.99 18.48
C GLN A 198 -9.34 21.29 19.97
N ARG A 199 -9.03 20.36 20.88
CA ARG A 199 -9.20 20.54 22.33
C ARG A 199 -8.25 21.59 22.91
N LEU A 200 -7.01 21.64 22.41
CA LEU A 200 -6.03 22.68 22.78
C LEU A 200 -6.39 24.06 22.24
N ARG A 201 -7.07 24.14 21.09
CA ARG A 201 -7.62 25.42 20.55
C ARG A 201 -8.78 25.96 21.38
N ARG A 202 -9.63 25.10 21.95
CA ARG A 202 -10.71 25.53 22.86
C ARG A 202 -10.21 26.04 24.22
N ARG A 203 -9.05 25.58 24.69
CA ARG A 203 -8.46 26.05 25.96
C ARG A 203 -7.79 27.43 25.88
N ARG A 204 -7.54 27.98 24.69
CA ARG A 204 -6.93 29.32 24.48
C ARG A 204 -7.95 30.46 24.28
N ARG A 205 -9.25 30.18 24.35
CA ARG A 205 -10.29 31.22 24.46
C ARG A 205 -10.87 31.18 25.88
N GLY A 206 -10.04 31.56 26.85
CA GLY A 206 -10.54 31.98 28.16
C GLY A 206 -11.23 33.35 28.05
N PRO A 207 -12.17 33.67 28.96
CA PRO A 207 -12.81 34.98 28.96
C PRO A 207 -11.76 36.05 29.28
N ARG A 208 -11.61 37.02 28.36
CA ARG A 208 -10.89 38.26 28.66
C ARG A 208 -11.75 39.06 29.64
N PHE A 209 -11.30 39.15 30.88
CA PHE A 209 -11.79 40.15 31.83
C PHE A 209 -11.56 41.54 31.23
N LEU A 210 -12.64 42.26 30.96
CA LEU A 210 -12.62 43.69 30.67
C LEU A 210 -12.61 44.42 32.01
N THR A 211 -11.44 44.90 32.43
CA THR A 211 -11.34 45.99 33.38
C THR A 211 -11.29 47.29 32.58
N SER A 212 -12.33 48.10 32.66
CA SER A 212 -12.29 49.49 32.19
C SER A 212 -12.56 50.41 33.37
N SER A 213 -11.47 50.95 33.92
CA SER A 213 -11.45 52.12 34.77
C SER A 213 -11.94 53.35 34.00
N GLY A 214 -13.11 53.87 34.37
CA GLY A 214 -13.62 55.15 33.86
C GLY A 214 -13.32 56.29 34.84
N ARG A 215 -12.10 56.85 34.78
CA ARG A 215 -11.84 58.19 35.31
C ARG A 215 -12.35 59.19 34.29
N GLY A 216 -13.43 59.90 34.63
CA GLY A 216 -13.88 61.08 33.89
C GLY A 216 -13.01 62.28 34.24
N SER A 217 -12.47 62.95 33.22
CA SER A 217 -12.08 64.37 33.28
C SER A 217 -11.63 64.87 31.90
N LEU A 218 -12.40 65.78 31.31
CA LEU A 218 -12.04 66.80 30.31
C LEU A 218 -13.25 67.78 30.23
N PRO A 219 -13.12 69.03 29.75
CA PRO A 219 -11.96 69.93 29.73
C PRO A 219 -12.26 71.37 30.23
N ARG A 220 -11.19 72.04 30.67
CA ARG A 220 -10.81 73.46 30.52
C ARG A 220 -11.85 74.44 29.92
N SER A 221 -12.23 75.47 30.69
CA SER A 221 -12.65 76.77 30.16
C SER A 221 -11.92 77.92 30.89
N ARG A 222 -11.53 78.92 30.11
CA ARG A 222 -10.87 80.17 30.52
C ARG A 222 -11.92 81.13 31.08
N GLY A 223 -11.56 81.89 32.12
CA GLY A 223 -12.35 83.02 32.61
C GLY A 223 -11.48 83.95 33.44
N ARG A 224 -11.33 85.19 32.97
CA ARG A 224 -10.51 86.29 33.47
C ARG A 224 -11.49 87.37 33.90
N SER A 225 -11.45 87.85 35.14
CA SER A 225 -11.98 89.15 35.56
C SER A 225 -11.79 89.35 37.07
N ASP A 226 -11.06 90.42 37.38
CA ASP A 226 -11.03 91.31 38.55
C ASP A 226 -10.78 90.74 39.96
#